data_AF-A0A1V3XJT2-F1
#
_entry.id   AF-A0A1V3XJT2-F1
#
_cell.length_a   1.000
_cell.length_b   1.000
_cell.length_c   1.000
_cell.angle_alpha   90.00
_cell.angle_beta   90.00
_cell.angle_gamma   90.00
#
_symmetry.space_group_name_H-M   'P 1'
#
loop_
_entity.id
_entity.type
_entity.pdbx_description
1 polymer ?
#
loop_
_entity_poly.entity_id
_entity_poly.type
_entity_poly.pdbx_seq_one_letter_code
_entity_poly.pdbx_strand_id
1 'polypeptide(L)' 'MRLDEGPRGLYSGSVVMFSADGGLDAALTLRAAYERDGRTWLQAGAGIIEASQPEREFEETCEKLSALAPYLVERR' A
#
# COMPACT_ATOMS: atom_id res chain seq x y z
N MET A 1 6.26 -0.59 14.87
CA MET A 1 5.71 -1.75 14.15
C MET A 1 5.96 -3.03 14.95
N ARG A 2 5.22 -3.29 16.04
CA ARG A 2 5.37 -4.56 16.79
C ARG A 2 4.50 -5.68 16.23
N LEU A 3 3.47 -5.30 15.47
CA LEU A 3 2.39 -6.16 14.99
C LEU A 3 2.32 -6.22 13.46
N ASP A 4 3.31 -5.67 12.78
CA ASP A 4 3.31 -5.54 11.33
C ASP A 4 4.72 -5.76 10.80
N GLU A 5 4.82 -6.18 9.54
CA GLU A 5 6.11 -6.39 8.88
C GLU A 5 6.85 -5.06 8.71
N GLY A 6 8.09 -5.02 9.19
CA GLY A 6 8.91 -3.82 9.20
C GLY A 6 10.28 -4.03 8.56
N PRO A 7 10.86 -3.00 7.92
CA PRO A 7 10.28 -1.68 7.64
C PRO A 7 9.24 -1.71 6.51
N ARG A 8 8.18 -0.87 6.60
CA ARG A 8 7.13 -0.75 5.55
C ARG A 8 7.62 -0.16 4.21
N GLY A 9 8.75 0.56 4.23
CA GLY A 9 9.26 1.23 3.02
C GLY A 9 8.28 2.27 2.49
N LEU A 10 7.95 2.19 1.20
CA LEU A 10 7.03 3.12 0.52
C LEU A 10 5.59 2.98 1.01
N TYR A 11 5.16 1.79 1.43
CA TYR A 11 3.78 1.54 1.82
C TYR A 11 3.37 2.37 3.04
N SER A 12 2.24 3.07 2.95
CA SER A 12 1.77 4.09 3.92
C SER A 12 2.70 5.30 4.11
N GLY A 13 3.74 5.45 3.27
CA GLY A 13 4.56 6.65 3.14
C GLY A 13 3.95 7.64 2.15
N SER A 14 4.80 8.44 1.49
CA SER A 14 4.36 9.42 0.50
C SER A 14 5.20 9.44 -0.76
N VAL A 15 4.55 9.64 -1.92
CA VAL A 15 5.20 10.10 -3.15
C VAL A 15 5.06 11.62 -3.17
N VAL A 16 6.17 12.32 -3.34
CA VAL A 16 6.24 13.78 -3.16
C VAL A 16 6.74 14.49 -4.41
N MET A 17 6.18 15.66 -4.69
CA MET A 17 6.64 16.60 -5.71
C MET A 17 6.95 17.94 -5.03
N PHE A 18 8.14 18.47 -5.29
CA PHE A 18 8.56 19.79 -4.83
C PHE A 18 8.78 20.71 -6.03
N SER A 19 8.45 21.99 -5.86
CA SER A 19 8.65 23.05 -6.86
C SER A 19 9.60 24.12 -6.35
N ALA A 20 10.34 24.76 -7.25
CA ALA A 20 11.34 25.77 -6.91
C ALA A 20 10.74 27.04 -6.28
N ASP A 21 9.45 27.28 -6.48
CA ASP A 21 8.66 28.35 -5.85
C ASP A 21 8.19 27.99 -4.42
N GLY A 22 8.56 26.81 -3.92
CA GLY A 22 8.20 26.32 -2.59
C GLY A 22 6.95 25.45 -2.57
N GLY A 23 6.34 25.13 -3.72
CA GLY A 23 5.22 24.18 -3.78
C GLY A 23 5.61 22.77 -3.31
N LEU A 24 4.68 22.10 -2.61
CA LEU A 24 4.78 20.70 -2.19
C LEU A 24 3.43 20.00 -2.40
N ASP A 25 3.47 18.87 -3.10
CA ASP A 25 2.40 17.87 -3.12
C ASP A 25 2.92 16.54 -2.55
N ALA A 26 2.13 15.89 -1.70
CA ALA A 26 2.50 14.64 -1.04
C ALA A 26 1.33 13.66 -1.03
N ALA A 27 1.35 12.69 -1.95
CA ALA A 27 0.33 11.67 -2.07
C ALA A 27 0.62 10.49 -1.14
N LEU A 28 -0.37 10.10 -0.32
CA LEU A 28 -0.31 8.90 0.50
C LEU A 28 -0.16 7.65 -0.37
N THR A 29 0.89 6.86 -0.14
CA THR A 29 1.21 5.68 -0.94
C THR A 29 0.45 4.46 -0.44
N LEU A 30 -0.74 4.25 -1.00
CA LEU A 30 -1.57 3.05 -0.88
C LEU A 30 -1.99 2.60 -2.28
N ARG A 31 -2.50 1.38 -2.41
CA ARG A 31 -2.95 0.82 -3.71
C ARG A 31 -1.84 0.96 -4.78
N ALA A 32 -0.64 0.52 -4.42
CA ALA A 32 0.54 0.51 -5.28
C ALA A 32 1.09 -0.91 -5.44
N ALA A 33 1.78 -1.15 -6.55
CA ALA A 33 2.58 -2.34 -6.78
C ALA A 33 4.07 -1.99 -6.64
N TYR A 34 4.87 -2.94 -6.15
CA TYR A 34 6.29 -2.75 -5.91
C TYR A 34 7.08 -3.87 -6.56
N GLU A 35 8.27 -3.55 -7.06
CA GLU A 35 9.28 -4.51 -7.48
C GLU A 35 10.63 -4.10 -6.91
N ARG A 36 11.32 -5.03 -6.26
CA ARG A 36 12.66 -4.82 -5.73
C ARG A 36 13.39 -6.15 -5.62
N ASP A 37 14.64 -6.18 -6.06
CA ASP A 37 15.54 -7.34 -5.92
C ASP A 37 14.90 -8.66 -6.43
N GLY A 38 14.19 -8.58 -7.57
CA GLY A 38 13.52 -9.73 -8.19
C GLY A 38 12.22 -10.19 -7.52
N ARG A 39 11.75 -9.49 -6.48
CA ARG A 39 10.45 -9.75 -5.83
C ARG A 39 9.44 -8.68 -6.24
N THR A 40 8.27 -9.11 -6.69
CA THR A 40 7.12 -8.24 -6.99
C THR A 40 6.00 -8.53 -5.97
N TRP A 41 5.40 -7.49 -5.37
CA TRP A 41 4.32 -7.67 -4.40
C TRP A 41 3.33 -6.51 -4.41
N LEU A 42 2.14 -6.79 -3.86
CA LEU A 42 1.13 -5.81 -3.48
C LEU A 42 1.05 -5.77 -1.95
N GLN A 43 0.61 -4.64 -1.40
CA GLN A 43 0.40 -4.50 0.03
C GLN A 43 -0.86 -3.68 0.32
N ALA A 44 -1.71 -4.22 1.18
CA ALA A 44 -2.91 -3.57 1.70
C ALA A 44 -3.06 -3.91 3.18
N GLY A 45 -3.82 -3.09 3.90
CA GLY A 45 -4.10 -3.27 5.32
C GLY A 45 -5.44 -2.63 5.67
N ALA A 46 -5.92 -2.92 6.86
CA ALA A 46 -7.20 -2.44 7.37
C ALA A 46 -7.02 -1.69 8.70
N GLY A 47 -7.99 -0.84 9.03
CA GLY A 47 -7.95 -0.05 10.26
C GLY A 47 -8.51 -0.86 11.42
N ILE A 48 -7.66 -1.30 12.33
CA ILE A 48 -8.10 -2.13 13.47
C ILE A 48 -8.67 -1.26 14.59
N ILE A 49 -9.90 -1.55 15.00
CA ILE A 49 -10.58 -0.95 16.15
C ILE A 49 -11.06 -2.04 17.12
N GLU A 50 -11.61 -1.66 18.27
CA GLU A 50 -12.05 -2.60 19.31
C GLU A 50 -13.10 -3.61 18.81
N ALA A 51 -13.99 -3.18 17.92
CA ALA A 51 -15.06 -4.02 17.36
C ALA A 51 -14.64 -4.80 16.10
N SER A 52 -13.37 -4.72 15.68
CA SER A 52 -12.88 -5.39 14.47
C SER A 52 -12.96 -6.90 14.61
N GLN A 53 -13.39 -7.57 13.53
CA GLN A 53 -13.38 -9.02 13.41
C GLN A 53 -12.29 -9.41 12.41
N PRO A 54 -11.33 -10.28 12.78
CA PRO A 54 -10.20 -10.63 11.91
C PRO A 54 -10.61 -11.01 10.48
N GLU A 55 -11.70 -11.76 10.32
CA GLU A 55 -12.23 -12.19 9.02
C GLU A 55 -12.70 -11.00 8.18
N ARG A 56 -13.36 -10.02 8.79
CA ARG A 56 -13.86 -8.84 8.09
C ARG A 56 -12.73 -7.91 7.68
N GLU A 57 -11.74 -7.72 8.55
CA GLU A 57 -10.56 -6.91 8.26
C GLU A 57 -9.72 -7.53 7.14
N PHE A 58 -9.60 -8.87 7.13
CA PHE A 58 -8.96 -9.60 6.04
C PHE A 58 -9.70 -9.36 4.72
N GLU A 59 -11.03 -9.46 4.71
CA GLU A 59 -11.81 -9.20 3.49
C GLU A 59 -11.67 -7.75 3.00
N GLU A 60 -11.60 -6.77 3.91
CA GLU A 60 -11.28 -5.38 3.53
C GLU A 60 -9.92 -5.27 2.83
N THR A 61 -8.91 -6.05 3.24
CA THR A 61 -7.63 -6.06 2.52
C THR A 61 -7.75 -6.64 1.11
N CYS A 62 -8.55 -7.70 0.92
CA CYS A 62 -8.85 -8.27 -0.40
C CYS A 62 -9.59 -7.26 -1.30
N GLU A 63 -10.59 -6.57 -0.75
CA GLU A 63 -11.32 -5.50 -1.43
C GLU A 63 -10.36 -4.37 -1.88
N LYS A 64 -9.40 -3.97 -1.04
CA LYS A 64 -8.38 -2.98 -1.41
C LYS A 64 -7.41 -3.48 -2.48
N LEU A 65 -6.98 -4.74 -2.42
CA LEU A 65 -6.10 -5.36 -3.41
C LEU A 65 -6.78 -5.50 -4.77
N SER A 66 -8.11 -5.67 -4.80
CA SER A 66 -8.91 -5.76 -6.03
C SER A 66 -8.79 -4.51 -6.93
N ALA A 67 -8.35 -3.38 -6.39
CA ALA A 67 -8.09 -2.18 -7.17
C ALA A 67 -6.91 -2.33 -8.14
N LEU A 68 -6.01 -3.30 -7.91
CA LEU A 68 -4.83 -3.54 -8.74
C LEU A 68 -4.76 -4.97 -9.30
N ALA A 69 -5.09 -5.98 -8.49
CA ALA A 69 -4.85 -7.37 -8.83
C ALA A 69 -5.43 -7.81 -10.21
N PRO A 70 -6.64 -7.38 -10.62
CA PRO A 70 -7.19 -7.73 -11.93
C PRO A 70 -6.48 -7.09 -13.14
N TYR A 71 -5.62 -6.10 -12.91
CA TYR A 71 -5.00 -5.28 -13.95
C TYR A 71 -3.50 -5.52 -14.11
N LEU A 72 -2.95 -6.55 -13.45
CA LEU A 72 -1.54 -6.90 -13.59
C LEU A 72 -1.25 -7.47 -14.97
N VAL A 73 -0.27 -6.90 -15.66
CA VAL A 73 0.20 -7.34 -16.97
C VAL A 73 1.56 -8.02 -16.81
N GLU A 74 1.66 -9.27 -17.24
CA GLU A 74 2.90 -10.03 -17.17
C GLU A 74 4.00 -9.40 -18.02
N ARG A 75 5.23 -9.41 -17.49
CA ARG A 75 6.41 -8.92 -18.19
C ARG A 75 6.82 -9.94 -19.26
N ARG A 76 6.85 -9.52 -20.52
CA ARG A 76 7.39 -10.32 -21.64
C ARG A 76 8.92 -10.31 -21.67
#